data_AF-A0A1H7HFY5-F1
#
_entry.id   AF-A0A1H7HFY5-F1
#
_cell.length_a   1.000
_cell.length_b   1.000
_cell.length_c   1.000
_cell.angle_alpha   90.00
_cell.angle_beta   90.00
_cell.angle_gamma   90.00
#
_symmetry.space_group_name_H-M   'P 1'
#
loop_
_entity.id
_entity.type
_entity.pdbx_description
1 polymer ?
#
loop_
_entity_poly.entity_id
_entity_poly.type
_entity_poly.pdbx_seq_one_letter_code
_entity_poly.pdbx_strand_id
1 'polypeptide(L)'
;MLNNLACEAAAWPVPGPYPFRPAPGGLLYWAGNYSGDQCFWLTEGDDPDHWRRYDLGVARFLLLALSGEDPTLNLLGLADSTAPLWVPEPDTDPTDAQR
;
A
#
# COMPACT_ATOMS: atom_id res chain seq x y z
N MET A 1 -18.59 -17.62 49.47
CA MET A 1 -18.33 -18.48 48.29
C MET A 1 -19.37 -18.09 47.26
N LEU A 2 -19.09 -17.46 46.12
CA LEU A 2 -17.89 -17.41 45.27
C LEU A 2 -17.51 -15.96 44.94
N ASN A 3 -16.20 -15.69 44.95
CA ASN A 3 -15.56 -14.44 44.55
C ASN A 3 -15.28 -14.41 43.04
N ASN A 4 -15.12 -13.18 42.54
CA ASN A 4 -14.32 -12.77 41.37
C ASN A 4 -14.86 -13.13 39.98
N LEU A 5 -15.63 -12.20 39.42
CA LEU A 5 -15.42 -11.70 38.05
C LEU A 5 -15.58 -10.18 38.06
N ALA A 6 -14.63 -9.48 38.69
CA ALA A 6 -14.34 -8.12 38.27
C ALA A 6 -13.64 -8.21 36.92
N CYS A 7 -14.42 -8.23 35.83
CA CYS A 7 -13.91 -7.77 34.55
C CYS A 7 -13.93 -6.25 34.64
N GLU A 8 -12.91 -5.71 35.29
CA GLU A 8 -12.66 -4.28 35.35
C GLU A 8 -12.54 -3.82 33.91
N ALA A 9 -13.53 -3.06 33.47
CA ALA A 9 -13.55 -2.45 32.15
C ALA A 9 -12.35 -1.51 32.10
N ALA A 10 -11.23 -2.02 31.60
CA ALA A 10 -10.13 -1.21 31.13
C ALA A 10 -10.71 -0.36 30.00
N ALA A 11 -11.20 0.82 30.37
CA ALA A 11 -11.65 1.85 29.48
C ALA A 11 -10.42 2.29 28.69
N TRP A 12 -10.12 1.56 27.62
CA TRP A 12 -9.24 2.06 26.59
C TRP A 12 -9.88 3.37 26.11
N PRO A 13 -9.15 4.50 26.08
CA PRO A 13 -9.66 5.64 25.34
C PRO A 13 -9.75 5.15 23.90
N VAL A 14 -10.97 4.85 23.44
CA VAL A 14 -11.25 4.71 22.01
C VAL A 14 -11.12 6.14 21.50
N PRO A 15 -10.01 6.53 20.83
CA PRO A 15 -10.06 7.78 20.10
C PRO A 15 -11.22 7.61 19.09
N GLY A 16 -12.05 8.65 18.95
CA GLY A 16 -13.17 8.68 18.02
C GLY A 16 -12.76 8.19 16.62
N PRO A 17 -13.72 7.84 15.75
CA PRO A 17 -13.45 7.10 14.52
C PRO A 17 -12.23 7.67 13.81
N TYR A 18 -11.15 6.90 13.77
CA TYR A 18 -9.92 7.34 13.10
C TYR A 18 -10.31 7.75 11.69
N PRO A 19 -9.97 8.97 11.23
CA PRO A 19 -10.11 9.27 9.82
C PRO A 19 -9.18 8.31 9.08
N PHE A 20 -9.74 7.21 8.55
CA PHE A 20 -9.05 6.33 7.62
C PHE A 20 -8.92 7.12 6.31
N ARG A 21 -7.97 8.04 6.29
CA ARG A 21 -7.52 8.72 5.08
C ARG A 21 -6.32 7.90 4.59
N PRO A 22 -6.41 7.27 3.40
CA PRO A 22 -5.23 6.73 2.76
C PRO A 22 -4.20 7.85 2.60
N ALA A 23 -2.91 7.50 2.61
CA ALA A 23 -1.88 8.47 2.27
C ALA A 23 -2.16 9.04 0.86
N PRO A 24 -2.05 10.36 0.65
CA PRO A 24 -2.18 10.93 -0.68
C PRO A 24 -1.16 10.34 -1.66
N GLY A 25 -1.57 10.14 -2.92
CA GLY A 25 -0.72 9.62 -3.99
C GLY A 25 -0.52 8.09 -3.96
N GLY A 26 -1.27 7.37 -3.13
CA GLY A 26 -1.26 5.91 -3.06
C GLY A 26 -2.38 5.24 -3.86
N LEU A 27 -2.32 3.91 -3.96
CA LEU A 27 -3.41 3.10 -4.48
C LEU A 27 -4.22 2.50 -3.34
N LEU A 28 -5.53 2.71 -3.38
CA LEU A 28 -6.49 2.03 -2.53
C LEU A 28 -7.22 0.95 -3.31
N TYR A 29 -6.89 -0.30 -3.03
CA TYR A 29 -7.63 -1.47 -3.53
C TYR A 29 -8.97 -1.62 -2.80
N TRP A 30 -10.06 -1.81 -3.54
CA TRP A 30 -11.39 -1.97 -2.95
C TRP A 30 -12.22 -3.12 -3.52
N ALA A 31 -11.90 -3.65 -4.71
CA ALA A 31 -12.57 -4.83 -5.27
C ALA A 31 -11.75 -5.54 -6.35
N GLY A 32 -12.13 -6.78 -6.65
CA GLY A 32 -11.76 -7.50 -7.86
C GLY A 32 -13.00 -8.07 -8.54
N ASN A 33 -12.98 -8.19 -9.86
CA ASN A 33 -14.11 -8.76 -10.62
C ASN A 33 -13.81 -10.21 -11.08
N TYR A 34 -14.85 -10.92 -11.54
CA TYR A 34 -14.71 -12.29 -12.06
C TYR A 34 -13.85 -12.38 -13.33
N SER A 35 -13.63 -11.28 -14.02
CA SER A 35 -12.74 -11.19 -15.19
C SER A 35 -11.26 -11.09 -14.79
N GLY A 36 -10.95 -10.94 -13.51
CA GLY A 36 -9.59 -10.83 -12.99
C GLY A 36 -9.06 -9.39 -12.96
N ASP A 37 -9.91 -8.39 -13.19
CA ASP A 37 -9.53 -7.00 -13.00
C ASP A 37 -9.49 -6.65 -11.51
N GLN A 38 -8.50 -5.85 -11.15
CA GLN A 38 -8.38 -5.25 -9.84
C GLN A 38 -8.84 -3.80 -9.92
N CYS A 39 -9.62 -3.39 -8.92
CA CYS A 39 -10.24 -2.07 -8.85
C CYS A 39 -9.50 -1.24 -7.80
N PHE A 40 -8.91 -0.13 -8.26
CA PHE A 40 -8.14 0.79 -7.43
C PHE A 40 -8.69 2.21 -7.51
N TRP A 41 -8.58 2.96 -6.42
CA TRP A 41 -8.60 4.42 -6.44
C TRP A 41 -7.18 4.96 -6.28
N LEU A 42 -6.83 5.96 -7.08
CA LEU A 42 -5.65 6.79 -6.83
C LEU A 42 -6.06 7.89 -5.85
N THR A 43 -5.47 7.85 -4.66
CA THR A 43 -5.87 8.69 -3.51
C THR A 43 -5.26 10.09 -3.65
N GLU A 44 -5.71 10.83 -4.66
CA GLU A 44 -5.20 12.18 -4.97
C GLU A 44 -6.21 13.26 -4.60
N GLY A 45 -5.78 14.23 -3.80
CA GLY A 45 -6.65 15.32 -3.34
C GLY A 45 -7.55 14.95 -2.16
N ASP A 46 -8.24 15.97 -1.63
CA ASP A 46 -9.00 15.88 -0.38
C ASP A 46 -10.42 15.32 -0.54
N ASP A 47 -10.90 15.23 -1.78
CA ASP A 47 -12.25 14.79 -2.12
C ASP A 47 -12.26 13.37 -2.73
N PRO A 48 -12.72 12.35 -1.98
CA PRO A 48 -12.77 10.97 -2.45
C PRO A 48 -13.67 10.73 -3.66
N ASP A 49 -14.72 11.54 -3.83
CA ASP A 49 -15.67 11.37 -4.95
C ASP A 49 -15.03 11.73 -6.29
N HIS A 50 -13.89 12.43 -6.25
CA HIS A 50 -13.12 12.85 -7.41
C HIS A 50 -11.87 12.00 -7.65
N TRP A 51 -11.61 10.99 -6.83
CA TRP A 51 -10.47 10.10 -7.04
C TRP A 51 -10.59 9.32 -8.34
N ARG A 52 -9.48 9.27 -9.08
CA ARG A 52 -9.42 8.46 -10.31
C ARG A 52 -9.54 6.98 -9.97
N ARG A 53 -10.36 6.28 -10.75
CA ARG A 53 -10.61 4.85 -10.62
C ARG A 53 -9.96 4.09 -11.77
N TYR A 54 -9.33 2.97 -11.44
CA TYR A 54 -8.75 2.03 -12.40
C TYR A 54 -9.36 0.65 -12.20
N ASP A 55 -10.00 0.11 -13.24
CA ASP A 55 -10.55 -1.25 -13.27
C ASP A 55 -9.80 -2.07 -14.32
N LEU A 56 -8.66 -2.63 -13.94
CA LEU A 56 -7.73 -3.26 -14.88
C LEU A 56 -7.10 -4.52 -14.27
N GLY A 57 -6.89 -5.55 -15.09
CA GLY A 57 -5.98 -6.64 -14.75
C GLY A 57 -4.57 -6.12 -14.44
N VAL A 58 -3.87 -6.78 -13.51
CA VAL A 58 -2.58 -6.29 -12.96
C VAL A 58 -1.53 -6.00 -14.03
N ALA A 59 -1.45 -6.84 -15.07
CA ALA A 59 -0.49 -6.65 -16.15
C ALA A 59 -0.77 -5.38 -16.96
N ARG A 60 -2.06 -5.12 -17.26
CA ARG A 60 -2.47 -3.92 -17.99
C ARG A 60 -2.27 -2.66 -17.15
N PHE A 61 -2.58 -2.74 -15.86
CA PHE A 61 -2.31 -1.66 -14.92
C PHE A 61 -0.82 -1.31 -14.86
N LEU A 62 0.06 -2.30 -14.69
CA LEU A 62 1.50 -2.07 -14.65
C LEU A 62 2.04 -1.50 -15.95
N LEU A 63 1.57 -1.98 -17.10
CA LEU A 63 1.95 -1.43 -18.40
C LEU A 63 1.56 0.04 -18.53
N LEU A 64 0.36 0.42 -18.08
CA LEU A 64 -0.11 1.82 -18.10
C LEU A 64 0.74 2.72 -17.19
N ALA A 65 1.08 2.23 -15.98
CA ALA A 65 1.90 2.97 -15.02
C ALA A 65 3.36 3.11 -15.48
N LEU A 66 3.93 2.08 -16.11
CA LEU A 66 5.32 2.07 -16.56
C LEU A 66 5.51 2.77 -17.91
N SER A 67 4.49 2.79 -18.77
CA SER A 67 4.56 3.48 -20.07
C SER A 67 4.52 5.00 -19.94
N GLY A 68 4.02 5.52 -18.82
CA GLY A 68 3.76 6.94 -18.63
C GLY A 68 2.58 7.47 -19.46
N GLU A 69 1.72 6.58 -19.97
CA GLU A 69 0.54 6.97 -20.76
C GLU A 69 -0.49 7.76 -19.93
N ASP A 70 -0.62 7.43 -18.64
CA ASP A 70 -1.32 8.29 -17.67
C ASP A 70 -0.30 8.94 -16.71
N PRO A 71 -0.04 10.26 -16.83
CA PRO A 71 0.92 10.95 -15.98
C PRO A 71 0.50 11.01 -14.51
N THR A 72 -0.78 10.77 -14.18
CA THR A 72 -1.22 10.69 -12.78
C THR A 72 -0.69 9.46 -12.06
N LEU A 73 -0.34 8.39 -12.80
CA LEU A 73 0.29 7.20 -12.24
C LEU A 73 1.78 7.38 -11.95
N ASN A 74 2.41 8.46 -12.42
CA ASN A 74 3.79 8.79 -12.06
C ASN A 74 3.93 9.06 -10.54
N LEU A 75 2.84 9.46 -9.87
CA LEU A 75 2.80 9.63 -8.41
C LEU A 75 3.18 8.35 -7.65
N LEU A 76 3.00 7.18 -8.27
CA LEU A 76 3.36 5.89 -7.68
C LEU A 76 4.87 5.65 -7.66
N GLY A 77 5.67 6.45 -8.38
CA GLY A 77 7.13 6.32 -8.44
C GLY A 77 7.60 4.98 -9.03
N LEU A 78 6.73 4.23 -9.70
CA LEU A 78 7.05 2.90 -10.24
C LEU A 78 8.12 2.97 -11.34
N ALA A 79 8.07 4.01 -12.17
CA ALA A 79 9.05 4.24 -13.23
C ALA A 79 10.35 4.88 -12.73
N ASP A 80 10.29 5.62 -11.62
CA ASP A 80 11.41 6.42 -11.10
C ASP A 80 12.25 5.66 -10.07
N SER A 81 11.89 4.43 -9.72
CA SER A 81 12.64 3.60 -8.77
C SER A 81 13.98 3.16 -9.37
N THR A 82 15.00 3.99 -9.20
CA THR A 82 16.39 3.70 -9.58
C THR A 82 17.17 2.97 -8.50
N ALA A 83 16.60 2.80 -7.31
CA ALA A 83 17.21 2.02 -6.25
C ALA A 83 17.19 0.53 -6.64
N PRO A 84 18.32 -0.19 -6.56
CA PRO A 84 18.31 -1.62 -6.78
C PRO A 84 17.31 -2.27 -5.80
N LEU A 85 16.31 -2.97 -6.34
CA LEU A 85 15.28 -3.70 -5.58
C LEU A 85 15.91 -4.67 -4.58
N TRP A 86 17.09 -5.19 -4.91
CA TRP A 86 17.85 -6.11 -4.10
C TRP A 86 19.29 -5.63 -4.02
N VAL A 87 19.73 -5.35 -2.80
CA VAL A 87 21.14 -5.17 -2.47
C VAL A 87 21.56 -6.45 -1.76
N PRO A 88 22.50 -7.25 -2.29
CA PRO A 88 23.06 -8.35 -1.54
C PRO A 88 23.62 -7.80 -0.23
N GLU A 89 23.26 -8.42 0.89
CA GLU A 89 23.96 -8.14 2.13
C GLU A 89 25.45 -8.44 1.87
N PRO A 90 26.37 -7.49 2.16
CA PRO A 90 27.78 -7.76 1.95
C PRO A 90 28.15 -9.01 2.72
N ASP A 91 28.87 -9.92 2.07
CA ASP A 91 29.33 -11.13 2.72
C ASP A 91 30.34 -10.73 3.81
N THR A 92 29.85 -10.63 5.04
CA THR A 92 30.68 -10.31 6.22
C THR A 92 31.26 -11.58 6.82
N ASP A 93 31.29 -12.69 6.10
CA ASP A 93 32.00 -13.89 6.55
C ASP A 93 33.51 -13.57 6.65
N PRO A 94 34.09 -13.54 7.87
CA PRO A 94 35.52 -13.30 8.05
C PRO A 94 36.41 -14.33 7.35
N THR A 95 35.84 -15.45 6.89
CA THR A 95 36.58 -16.55 6.27
C THR A 95 36.93 -16.29 4.79
N ASP A 96 36.28 -15.34 4.12
CA ASP A 96 36.50 -15.05 2.69
C ASP A 96 37.63 -14.03 2.41
N ALA A 97 38.09 -13.29 3.43
CA ALA A 97 39.23 -12.38 3.31
C ALA A 97 40.60 -13.09 3.24
N GLN A 98 40.63 -14.42 3.34
CA GLN A 98 41.85 -15.23 3.44
C GLN A 98 42.04 -16.23 2.28
N ARG A 99 41.25 -16.14 1.21
CA ARG A 99 41.32 -17.04 0.05
C ARG A 99 41.90 -16.38 -1.20
#